data_AF-A0A7W1RP84-F1
#
_entry.id   AF-A0A7W1RP84-F1
#
_cell.length_a   1.000
_cell.length_b   1.000
_cell.length_c   1.000
_cell.angle_alpha   90.00
_cell.angle_beta   90.00
_cell.angle_gamma   90.00
#
_symmetry.space_group_name_H-M   'P 1'
#
loop_
_entity.id
_entity.type
_entity.pdbx_description
1 polymer ?
#
loop_
_entity_poly.entity_id
_entity_poly.type
_entity_poly.pdbx_seq_one_letter_code
_entity_poly.pdbx_strand_id
1 'polypeptide(L)'
;MSNTYNFEYTDTFGGEANYCWVERGQVTVPELTHYGYTGSTDGSYARANRIASRELMKAVKARLGLTGVRGVTHNYGDMIEFRPYGGNTVLFITYADD
;
A
#
# COMPACT_ATOMS: atom_id res chain seq x y z
N MET A 1 -5.06 -12.10 14.26
CA MET A 1 -3.68 -11.81 13.86
C MET A 1 -3.73 -10.71 12.79
N SER A 2 -2.62 -10.00 12.57
CA SER A 2 -2.59 -8.81 11.73
C SER A 2 -1.30 -8.76 10.95
N ASN A 3 -1.37 -8.23 9.72
CA ASN A 3 -0.24 -8.08 8.82
C ASN A 3 0.32 -6.66 8.95
N THR A 4 1.64 -6.55 9.06
CA THR A 4 2.35 -5.27 9.08
C THR A 4 2.92 -4.98 7.70
N TYR A 5 2.83 -3.73 7.28
CA TYR A 5 3.36 -3.25 6.01
C TYR A 5 4.23 -2.02 6.24
N ASN A 6 5.39 -1.99 5.61
CA ASN A 6 6.24 -0.81 5.54
C ASN A 6 5.75 0.12 4.43
N PHE A 7 5.92 1.42 4.62
CA PHE A 7 5.74 2.40 3.56
C PHE A 7 6.93 3.35 3.47
N GLU A 8 7.22 3.77 2.25
CA GLU A 8 8.23 4.77 1.93
C GLU A 8 7.65 5.79 0.96
N TYR A 9 7.57 7.05 1.38
CA TYR A 9 7.07 8.15 0.57
C TYR A 9 8.19 9.15 0.31
N THR A 10 8.48 9.43 -0.96
CA THR A 10 9.62 10.24 -1.38
C THR A 10 9.27 11.15 -2.55
N ASP A 11 10.09 12.19 -2.75
CA ASP A 11 10.07 13.00 -3.96
C ASP A 11 10.60 12.23 -5.18
N THR A 12 10.26 12.71 -6.38
CA THR A 12 10.75 12.21 -7.67
C THR A 12 11.48 13.28 -8.46
N PHE A 13 12.50 12.89 -9.23
CA PHE A 13 13.19 13.75 -10.19
C PHE A 13 13.22 13.06 -11.56
N GLY A 14 12.71 13.72 -12.60
CA GLY A 14 12.58 13.09 -13.92
C GLY A 14 11.62 11.89 -13.97
N GLY A 15 10.76 11.74 -12.96
CA GLY A 15 9.84 10.59 -12.83
C GLY A 15 10.42 9.44 -11.99
N GLU A 16 11.70 9.46 -11.66
CA GLU A 16 12.34 8.44 -10.82
C GLU A 16 12.35 8.86 -9.34
N ALA A 17 12.34 7.89 -8.43
CA ALA A 17 12.45 8.17 -6.99
C ALA A 17 13.80 8.85 -6.66
N ASN A 18 13.77 9.94 -5.90
CA ASN A 18 14.93 10.81 -5.71
C ASN A 18 15.46 10.86 -4.27
N TYR A 19 14.66 10.46 -3.27
CA TYR A 19 15.06 10.34 -1.85
C TYR A 19 15.78 11.56 -1.26
N CYS A 20 15.58 12.75 -1.83
CA CYS A 20 16.06 14.00 -1.23
C CYS A 20 15.26 14.33 0.03
N TRP A 21 14.02 13.86 0.08
CA TRP A 21 13.21 13.75 1.29
C TRP A 21 12.51 12.40 1.32
N VAL A 22 12.33 11.83 2.51
CA VAL A 22 11.61 10.58 2.69
C VAL A 22 10.85 10.54 4.02
N GLU A 23 9.59 10.12 3.97
CA GLU A 23 8.82 9.71 5.14
C GLU A 23 8.63 8.19 5.12
N ARG A 24 9.04 7.53 6.19
CA ARG A 24 8.89 6.08 6.39
C ARG A 24 8.02 5.78 7.58
N GLY A 25 7.38 4.63 7.54
CA GLY A 25 6.69 4.10 8.69
C GLY A 25 6.04 2.77 8.40
N GLN A 26 5.18 2.37 9.32
CA GLN A 26 4.46 1.11 9.24
C GLN A 26 2.97 1.32 9.44
N VAL A 27 2.19 0.46 8.82
CA VAL A 27 0.77 0.31 9.11
C VAL A 27 0.45 -1.16 9.32
N THR A 28 -0.50 -1.42 10.22
CA THR A 28 -0.98 -2.76 10.49
C THR A 28 -2.41 -2.85 9.97
N VAL A 29 -2.70 -3.91 9.24
CA VAL A 29 -4.05 -4.23 8.76
C VAL A 29 -4.44 -5.64 9.22
N PRO A 30 -5.73 -5.90 9.42
CA PRO A 30 -6.22 -7.25 9.70
C PRO A 30 -5.77 -8.27 8.65
N GLU A 31 -5.63 -9.52 9.06
CA GLU A 31 -5.38 -10.63 8.13
C GLU A 31 -6.55 -10.87 7.16
N LEU A 32 -6.26 -11.58 6.07
CA LEU A 32 -7.27 -11.94 5.05
C LEU A 32 -8.49 -12.68 5.63
N THR A 33 -8.31 -13.46 6.70
CA THR A 33 -9.39 -14.17 7.39
C THR A 33 -10.43 -13.21 7.97
N HIS A 34 -10.01 -12.01 8.41
CA HIS A 34 -10.92 -10.95 8.85
C HIS A 34 -11.85 -10.49 7.71
N TYR A 35 -11.37 -10.52 6.47
CA TYR A 35 -12.13 -10.15 5.27
C TYR A 35 -12.89 -11.31 4.63
N GLY A 36 -12.97 -12.46 5.32
CA GLY A 36 -13.72 -13.63 4.88
C GLY A 36 -12.93 -14.62 4.01
N TYR A 37 -11.60 -14.60 4.04
CA TYR A 37 -10.81 -15.68 3.47
C TYR A 37 -11.00 -16.97 4.26
N THR A 38 -11.38 -18.05 3.58
CA THR A 38 -11.73 -19.34 4.20
C THR A 38 -10.57 -20.33 4.24
N GLY A 39 -9.41 -19.99 3.66
CA GLY A 39 -8.29 -20.92 3.49
C GLY A 39 -8.47 -21.91 2.33
N SER A 40 -9.58 -21.81 1.57
CA SER A 40 -9.93 -22.73 0.49
C SER A 40 -9.76 -22.09 -0.90
N THR A 41 -9.78 -22.92 -1.94
CA THR A 41 -9.74 -22.51 -3.36
C THR A 41 -11.14 -22.13 -3.88
N ASP A 42 -12.00 -21.60 -3.01
CA ASP A 42 -13.39 -21.20 -3.29
C ASP A 42 -13.51 -19.79 -3.88
N GLY A 43 -12.38 -19.14 -4.17
CA GLY A 43 -12.31 -17.76 -4.65
C GLY A 43 -12.45 -16.71 -3.54
N SER A 44 -12.57 -17.11 -2.27
CA SER A 44 -12.61 -16.19 -1.13
C SER A 44 -11.36 -15.34 -1.04
N TYR A 45 -10.19 -15.89 -1.41
CA TYR A 45 -8.91 -15.20 -1.44
C TYR A 45 -8.97 -13.92 -2.27
N ALA A 46 -9.40 -14.00 -3.53
CA ALA A 46 -9.39 -12.86 -4.44
C ALA A 46 -10.28 -11.71 -3.92
N ARG A 47 -11.43 -12.05 -3.33
CA ARG A 47 -12.34 -11.08 -2.73
C ARG A 47 -11.75 -10.43 -1.48
N ALA A 48 -11.25 -11.24 -0.55
CA ALA A 48 -10.63 -10.78 0.69
C ALA A 48 -9.40 -9.90 0.40
N ASN A 49 -8.53 -10.36 -0.50
CA ASN A 49 -7.32 -9.64 -0.89
C ASN A 49 -7.65 -8.26 -1.49
N ARG A 50 -8.65 -8.18 -2.37
CA ARG A 50 -9.09 -6.89 -2.93
C ARG A 50 -9.58 -5.90 -1.86
N ILE A 51 -10.25 -6.38 -0.82
CA ILE A 51 -10.70 -5.53 0.30
C ILE A 51 -9.50 -5.10 1.14
N ALA A 52 -8.65 -6.05 1.53
CA ALA A 52 -7.44 -5.81 2.30
C ALA A 52 -6.51 -4.79 1.61
N SER A 53 -6.22 -4.95 0.31
CA SER A 53 -5.39 -3.99 -0.45
C SER A 53 -5.97 -2.58 -0.46
N ARG A 54 -7.30 -2.44 -0.52
CA ARG A 54 -7.97 -1.13 -0.48
C ARG A 54 -7.88 -0.50 0.91
N GLU A 55 -8.00 -1.29 1.97
CA GLU A 55 -7.85 -0.78 3.34
C GLU A 55 -6.40 -0.41 3.65
N LEU A 56 -5.45 -1.23 3.22
CA LEU A 56 -4.02 -0.92 3.29
C LEU A 56 -3.71 0.42 2.63
N MET A 57 -4.13 0.62 1.37
CA MET A 57 -3.91 1.88 0.66
C MET A 57 -4.57 3.08 1.37
N LYS A 58 -5.77 2.90 1.94
CA LYS A 58 -6.43 3.96 2.73
C LYS A 58 -5.66 4.30 3.99
N ALA A 59 -5.18 3.29 4.73
CA ALA A 59 -4.45 3.46 5.98
C ALA A 59 -3.13 4.22 5.72
N VAL A 60 -2.36 3.79 4.72
CA VAL A 60 -1.10 4.47 4.35
C VAL A 60 -1.37 5.90 3.90
N LYS A 61 -2.36 6.14 3.02
CA LYS A 61 -2.71 7.49 2.58
C LYS A 61 -3.16 8.38 3.74
N ALA A 62 -3.93 7.86 4.69
CA ALA A 62 -4.33 8.62 5.86
C ALA A 62 -3.11 9.02 6.71
N ARG A 63 -2.15 8.12 6.88
CA ARG A 63 -0.92 8.39 7.65
C ARG A 63 -0.01 9.45 7.03
N LEU A 64 -0.03 9.58 5.70
CA LEU A 64 0.76 10.54 4.92
C LEU A 64 -0.02 11.83 4.56
N GLY A 65 -1.27 11.98 5.02
CA GLY A 65 -2.12 13.12 4.63
C GLY A 65 -2.58 13.10 3.17
N LEU A 66 -2.46 11.97 2.47
CA LEU A 66 -2.83 11.76 1.07
C LEU A 66 -4.29 11.28 0.89
N THR A 67 -5.14 11.41 1.91
CA THR A 67 -6.55 11.03 1.82
C THR A 67 -7.24 11.79 0.68
N GLY A 68 -7.90 11.05 -0.22
CA GLY A 68 -8.57 11.63 -1.39
C GLY A 68 -7.64 11.92 -2.58
N VAL A 69 -6.32 11.86 -2.41
CA VAL A 69 -5.36 12.07 -3.50
C VAL A 69 -5.47 10.93 -4.52
N ARG A 70 -5.74 11.31 -5.78
CA ARG A 70 -5.82 10.41 -6.93
C ARG A 70 -4.44 10.18 -7.52
N GLY A 71 -4.25 9.02 -8.14
CA GLY A 71 -2.99 8.63 -8.75
C GLY A 71 -3.08 7.24 -9.37
N VAL A 72 -1.98 6.83 -10.00
CA VAL A 72 -1.83 5.48 -10.56
C VAL A 72 -1.28 4.56 -9.48
N THR A 73 -1.78 3.32 -9.42
CA THR A 73 -1.24 2.28 -8.56
C THR A 73 -0.72 1.15 -9.44
N HIS A 74 0.53 0.74 -9.23
CA HIS A 74 1.11 -0.46 -9.80
C HIS A 74 1.31 -1.49 -8.68
N ASN A 75 0.95 -2.74 -8.94
CA ASN A 75 1.18 -3.83 -8.01
C ASN A 75 2.11 -4.84 -8.67
N TYR A 76 3.29 -5.03 -8.08
CA TYR A 76 4.34 -5.91 -8.57
C TYR A 76 4.33 -7.28 -7.87
N GLY A 77 3.36 -7.52 -6.96
CA GLY A 77 3.18 -8.76 -6.21
C GLY A 77 3.72 -8.64 -4.78
N ASP A 78 4.99 -8.29 -4.65
CA ASP A 78 5.72 -8.05 -3.40
C ASP A 78 5.69 -6.57 -2.95
N MET A 79 5.51 -5.66 -3.92
CA MET A 79 5.50 -4.23 -3.70
C MET A 79 4.33 -3.55 -4.41
N ILE A 80 3.73 -2.58 -3.76
CA ILE A 80 2.76 -1.65 -4.35
C ILE A 80 3.45 -0.30 -4.53
N GLU A 81 3.40 0.23 -5.75
CA GLU A 81 3.79 1.60 -6.07
C GLU A 81 2.53 2.45 -6.26
N PHE A 82 2.50 3.64 -5.67
CA PHE A 82 1.47 4.65 -5.91
C PHE A 82 2.09 5.98 -6.32
N ARG A 83 1.62 6.52 -7.44
CA ARG A 83 2.05 7.81 -8.00
C ARG A 83 0.86 8.78 -8.06
N PRO A 84 0.80 9.80 -7.17
CA PRO A 84 -0.18 10.89 -7.26
C PRO A 84 -0.17 11.57 -8.64
N TYR A 85 -1.35 11.92 -9.15
CA TYR A 85 -1.42 12.72 -10.38
C TYR A 85 -0.96 14.15 -10.14
N GLY A 86 -0.14 14.69 -11.04
CA GLY A 86 0.34 16.07 -10.96
C GLY A 86 1.29 16.34 -9.79
N GLY A 87 1.80 15.30 -9.12
CA GLY A 87 2.77 15.41 -8.03
C GLY A 87 4.12 14.82 -8.41
N ASN A 88 5.19 15.38 -7.86
CA ASN A 88 6.57 14.87 -8.01
C ASN A 88 6.92 13.97 -6.82
N THR A 89 6.07 12.98 -6.54
CA THR A 89 6.25 12.09 -5.41
C THR A 89 5.83 10.67 -5.77
N VAL A 90 6.40 9.69 -5.07
CA VAL A 90 6.07 8.27 -5.22
C VAL A 90 6.03 7.61 -3.85
N LEU A 91 5.07 6.70 -3.69
CA LEU A 91 4.85 5.91 -2.49
C LEU A 91 5.10 4.44 -2.81
N PHE A 92 5.96 3.79 -2.04
CA PHE A 92 6.15 2.34 -2.05
C PHE A 92 5.56 1.73 -0.78
N ILE A 93 4.91 0.58 -0.91
CA ILE A 93 4.37 -0.20 0.20
C ILE A 93 4.85 -1.64 0.02
N THR A 94 5.47 -2.19 1.05
CA THR A 94 5.99 -3.57 1.07
C THR A 94 5.49 -4.29 2.32
N TYR A 95 5.40 -5.61 2.24
CA TYR A 95 5.11 -6.43 3.41
C TYR A 95 6.30 -6.36 4.39
N ALA A 96 6.01 -6.27 5.69
CA ALA A 96 7.04 -6.39 6.72
C ALA A 96 7.16 -7.86 7.11
N ASP A 97 8.27 -8.48 6.71
CA ASP A 97 8.71 -9.75 7.30
C ASP A 97 9.23 -9.41 8.71
N ASP A 98 8.40 -9.65 9.73
CA ASP A 98 8.81 -9.56 11.15
C ASP A 98 9.99 -10.50 11.46
#